data_AF-A0A961P923-F1
#
_entry.id   AF-A0A961P923-F1
#
_cell.length_a   1.000
_cell.length_b   1.000
_cell.length_c   1.000
_cell.angle_alpha   90.00
_cell.angle_beta   90.00
_cell.angle_gamma   90.00
#
_symmetry.space_group_name_H-M   'P 1'
#
loop_
_entity.id
_entity.type
_entity.pdbx_description
1 polymer ?
#
loop_
_entity_poly.entity_id
_entity_poly.type
_entity_poly.pdbx_seq_one_letter_code
_entity_poly.pdbx_strand_id
1 'polypeptide(L)'
;MSKTVAQLAQQIIVSDMTGLAELFRARGVPVPAITWSPDPELAGYPLERGFAATCKGFTRQDGMLDGDALNLDAFGGMADWLSVLECDATGALRYAFIGKGHVTGRNGVSAGESPQTIPGVIGVYLAATCEAAIQRRETLLTVHRPAGQRFPATWRRTIVPAIRAGGKMGCLVLNCTANDLRAGLEVVPAAVLIVDGGMTVRHANKAARVLFDQGTMGNGPAGLFEFSGLDLTLDRSPDDILAGGNHRQMTVRHVSLQRIGRFHVTVSAMTHFGTAYYVLLVQRPGDLDT
;
A
#
# COMPACT_ATOMS: atom_id res chain seq x y z
N MET A 1 -17.56 12.81 -19.18
CA MET A 1 -16.52 13.86 -19.15
C MET A 1 -15.54 13.53 -18.03
N SER A 2 -14.23 13.61 -18.27
CA SER A 2 -13.23 13.44 -17.19
C SER A 2 -13.27 14.67 -16.29
N LYS A 3 -13.55 14.50 -15.00
CA LYS A 3 -13.46 15.59 -14.02
C LYS A 3 -12.00 16.03 -13.87
N THR A 4 -11.77 17.33 -13.70
CA THR A 4 -10.42 17.86 -13.44
C THR A 4 -10.01 17.63 -11.98
N VAL A 5 -8.71 17.70 -11.68
CA VAL A 5 -8.20 17.61 -10.30
C VAL A 5 -8.85 18.66 -9.41
N ALA A 6 -8.91 19.91 -9.86
CA ALA A 6 -9.52 21.02 -9.12
C ALA A 6 -11.01 20.77 -8.81
N GLN A 7 -11.78 20.20 -9.75
CA GLN A 7 -13.17 19.84 -9.51
C GLN A 7 -13.30 18.77 -8.42
N LEU A 8 -12.47 17.73 -8.48
CA LEU A 8 -12.46 16.68 -7.46
C LEU A 8 -12.00 17.22 -6.10
N ALA A 9 -11.01 18.10 -6.06
CA ALA A 9 -10.55 18.75 -4.84
C ALA A 9 -11.69 19.55 -4.19
N GLN A 10 -12.41 20.35 -4.96
CA GLN A 10 -13.55 21.12 -4.45
C GLN A 10 -14.65 20.22 -3.88
N GLN A 11 -14.93 19.09 -4.53
CA GLN A 11 -15.88 18.10 -4.04
C GLN A 11 -15.41 17.49 -2.71
N ILE A 12 -14.13 17.10 -2.60
CA ILE A 12 -13.53 16.56 -1.36
C ILE A 12 -13.62 17.58 -0.21
N ILE A 13 -13.37 18.86 -0.48
CA ILE A 13 -13.43 19.93 0.53
C ILE A 13 -14.81 20.01 1.19
N VAL A 14 -15.88 19.89 0.40
CA VAL A 14 -17.27 19.95 0.89
C VAL A 14 -17.83 18.56 1.25
N SER A 15 -16.98 17.54 1.31
CA SER A 15 -17.35 16.14 1.57
C SER A 15 -18.36 15.56 0.56
N ASP A 16 -18.41 16.09 -0.67
CA ASP A 16 -19.11 15.48 -1.80
C ASP A 16 -18.24 14.37 -2.40
N MET A 17 -18.62 13.12 -2.18
CA MET A 17 -17.88 11.96 -2.68
C MET A 17 -18.31 11.52 -4.09
N THR A 18 -19.23 12.23 -4.75
CA THR A 18 -19.84 11.79 -6.02
C THR A 18 -18.80 11.58 -7.12
N GLY A 19 -17.91 12.54 -7.37
CA GLY A 19 -16.90 12.41 -8.42
C GLY A 19 -15.83 11.37 -8.12
N LEU A 20 -15.43 11.24 -6.85
CA LEU A 20 -14.53 10.15 -6.44
C LEU A 20 -15.20 8.79 -6.60
N ALA A 21 -16.47 8.66 -6.23
CA ALA A 21 -17.22 7.42 -6.36
C ALA A 21 -17.34 6.99 -7.83
N GLU A 22 -17.64 7.92 -8.74
CA GLU A 22 -17.64 7.68 -10.18
C GLU A 22 -16.26 7.21 -10.68
N LEU A 23 -15.21 7.94 -10.30
CA LEU A 23 -13.83 7.66 -10.72
C LEU A 23 -13.36 6.26 -10.28
N PHE A 24 -13.65 5.88 -9.04
CA PHE A 24 -13.27 4.57 -8.48
C PHE A 24 -14.15 3.43 -9.01
N ARG A 25 -15.48 3.64 -9.11
CA ARG A 25 -16.41 2.63 -9.65
C ARG A 25 -16.11 2.27 -11.10
N ALA A 26 -15.72 3.26 -11.92
CA ALA A 26 -15.29 3.03 -13.31
C ALA A 26 -14.06 2.10 -13.43
N ARG A 27 -13.35 1.85 -12.32
CA ARG A 27 -12.17 0.96 -12.25
C ARG A 27 -12.41 -0.26 -11.38
N GLY A 28 -13.66 -0.53 -10.99
CA GLY A 28 -14.02 -1.69 -10.17
C GLY A 28 -13.39 -1.70 -8.78
N VAL A 29 -13.02 -0.53 -8.24
CA VAL A 29 -12.44 -0.39 -6.91
C VAL A 29 -13.40 0.32 -5.95
N PRO A 30 -13.44 -0.04 -4.66
CA PRO A 30 -14.26 0.65 -3.67
C PRO A 30 -13.88 2.13 -3.53
N VAL A 31 -14.87 2.96 -3.23
CA VAL A 31 -14.67 4.39 -2.96
C VAL A 31 -13.75 4.57 -1.75
N PRO A 32 -12.77 5.50 -1.81
CA PRO A 32 -11.89 5.76 -0.68
C PRO A 32 -12.64 6.35 0.52
N ALA A 33 -12.18 6.04 1.73
CA ALA A 33 -12.56 6.77 2.93
C ALA A 33 -11.65 8.00 3.11
N ILE A 34 -12.25 9.11 3.54
CA ILE A 34 -11.58 10.39 3.76
C ILE A 34 -11.99 10.93 5.13
N THR A 35 -11.01 11.31 5.93
CA THR A 35 -11.21 11.86 7.28
C THR A 35 -10.39 13.13 7.43
N TRP A 36 -11.08 14.24 7.70
CA TRP A 36 -10.45 15.52 8.03
C TRP A 36 -10.01 15.55 9.49
N SER A 37 -8.87 16.18 9.76
CA SER A 37 -8.31 16.37 11.10
C SER A 37 -8.39 15.09 11.96
N PRO A 38 -7.86 13.96 11.46
CA PRO A 38 -7.95 12.67 12.14
C PRO A 38 -7.23 12.75 13.50
N ASP A 39 -7.82 12.17 14.54
CA ASP A 39 -7.14 11.99 15.81
C ASP A 39 -6.04 10.92 15.64
N PRO A 40 -4.75 11.27 15.79
CA PRO A 40 -3.65 10.33 15.64
C PRO A 40 -3.73 9.15 16.61
N GLU A 41 -4.27 9.37 17.82
CA GLU A 41 -4.37 8.32 18.84
C GLU A 41 -5.44 7.30 18.48
N LEU A 42 -6.53 7.73 17.85
CA LEU A 42 -7.63 6.87 17.39
C LEU A 42 -7.38 6.28 15.99
N ALA A 43 -6.42 6.81 15.24
CA ALA A 43 -6.13 6.37 13.87
C ALA A 43 -5.59 4.92 13.77
N GLY A 44 -5.12 4.35 14.89
CA GLY A 44 -4.85 2.92 15.05
C GLY A 44 -3.52 2.42 14.47
N TYR A 45 -2.70 3.28 13.84
CA TYR A 45 -1.41 2.90 13.26
C TYR A 45 -0.23 3.58 13.98
N PRO A 46 0.71 2.81 14.57
CA PRO A 46 1.86 3.37 15.29
C PRO A 46 2.71 4.35 14.47
N LEU A 47 2.85 4.10 13.16
CA LEU A 47 3.58 5.00 12.24
C LEU A 47 2.87 6.36 12.08
N GLU A 48 1.53 6.38 12.04
CA GLU A 48 0.76 7.63 11.92
C GLU A 48 0.87 8.47 13.19
N ARG A 49 0.88 7.83 14.38
CA ARG A 49 1.16 8.50 15.66
C ARG A 49 2.55 9.12 15.69
N GLY A 50 3.58 8.34 15.36
CA GLY A 50 4.96 8.82 15.31
C GLY A 50 5.11 9.99 14.34
N PHE A 51 4.52 9.88 13.15
CA PHE A 51 4.51 10.93 12.15
C PHE A 51 3.81 12.21 12.61
N ALA A 52 2.61 12.10 13.21
CA ALA A 52 1.89 13.25 13.74
C ALA A 52 2.66 13.95 14.87
N ALA A 53 3.27 13.17 15.77
CA ALA A 53 4.12 13.69 16.83
C ALA A 53 5.33 14.45 16.29
N THR A 54 6.02 13.91 15.28
CA THR A 54 7.14 14.61 14.61
C THR A 54 6.65 15.87 13.90
N CYS A 55 5.54 15.83 13.17
CA CYS A 55 4.97 17.00 12.48
C CYS A 55 4.63 18.15 13.44
N LYS A 56 4.13 17.83 14.65
CA LYS A 56 3.82 18.84 15.67
C LYS A 56 5.04 19.70 16.03
N GLY A 57 6.25 19.16 15.97
CA GLY A 57 7.49 19.90 16.20
C GLY A 57 7.82 20.96 15.13
N PHE A 58 7.20 20.84 13.95
CA PHE A 58 7.38 21.76 12.82
C PHE A 58 6.10 22.59 12.54
N THR A 59 5.08 22.47 13.40
CA THR A 59 3.79 23.13 13.17
C THR A 59 3.83 24.57 13.68
N ARG A 60 3.39 25.51 12.84
CA ARG A 60 3.24 26.92 13.17
C ARG A 60 2.01 27.15 14.06
N GLN A 61 1.86 28.36 14.59
CA GLN A 61 0.69 28.74 15.39
C GLN A 61 -0.64 28.64 14.63
N ASP A 62 -0.59 28.75 13.30
CA ASP A 62 -1.76 28.63 12.42
C ASP A 62 -2.12 27.16 12.09
N GLY A 63 -1.43 26.18 12.68
CA GLY A 63 -1.68 24.75 12.49
C GLY A 63 -1.05 24.16 11.23
N MET A 64 -0.40 24.97 10.40
CA MET A 64 0.29 24.50 9.18
C MET A 64 1.72 24.07 9.50
N LEU A 65 2.24 23.12 8.72
CA LEU A 65 3.68 22.82 8.78
C LEU A 65 4.50 24.00 8.21
N ASP A 66 5.55 24.39 8.94
CA ASP A 66 6.61 25.21 8.40
C ASP A 66 7.47 24.37 7.46
N GLY A 67 7.26 24.53 6.16
CA GLY A 67 7.97 23.78 5.14
C GLY A 67 9.45 24.16 4.99
N ASP A 68 9.88 25.32 5.50
CA ASP A 68 11.29 25.73 5.49
C ASP A 68 12.05 25.17 6.68
N ALA A 69 11.36 24.99 7.82
CA ALA A 69 11.91 24.34 9.00
C ALA A 69 11.90 22.80 8.89
N LEU A 70 11.18 22.23 7.92
CA LEU A 70 11.01 20.79 7.76
C LEU A 70 12.35 20.08 7.51
N ASN A 71 12.75 19.22 8.44
CA ASN A 71 13.93 18.36 8.28
C ASN A 71 13.49 16.89 8.20
N LEU A 72 13.74 16.24 7.06
CA LEU A 72 13.39 14.83 6.84
C LEU A 72 14.16 13.87 7.74
N ASP A 73 15.36 14.23 8.20
CA ASP A 73 16.15 13.39 9.11
C ASP A 73 15.46 13.23 10.48
N ALA A 74 14.64 14.19 10.89
CA ALA A 74 13.86 14.12 12.12
C ALA A 74 12.79 13.01 12.10
N PHE A 75 12.48 12.47 10.92
CA PHE A 75 11.54 11.35 10.75
C PHE A 75 12.24 9.98 10.79
N GLY A 76 13.57 9.93 10.82
CA GLY A 76 14.35 8.69 10.87
C GLY A 76 13.93 7.70 9.78
N GLY A 77 13.68 6.44 10.18
CA GLY A 77 13.24 5.38 9.25
C GLY A 77 11.87 5.64 8.60
N MET A 78 11.06 6.58 9.12
CA MET A 78 9.80 6.95 8.45
C MET A 78 10.06 7.72 7.15
N ALA A 79 11.22 8.36 6.98
CA ALA A 79 11.55 9.15 5.78
C ALA A 79 11.42 8.33 4.48
N ASP A 80 11.68 7.03 4.53
CA ASP A 80 11.48 6.12 3.39
C ASP A 80 10.01 6.02 2.93
N TRP A 81 9.05 6.39 3.77
CA TRP A 81 7.62 6.33 3.50
C TRP A 81 7.00 7.69 3.22
N LEU A 82 7.81 8.75 3.27
CA LEU A 82 7.35 10.13 3.07
C LEU A 82 7.38 10.53 1.60
N SER A 83 6.56 11.51 1.27
CA SER A 83 6.69 12.30 0.05
C SER A 83 6.46 13.76 0.38
N VAL A 84 7.27 14.63 -0.22
CA VAL A 84 7.08 16.08 -0.13
C VAL A 84 6.56 16.53 -1.48
N LEU A 85 5.42 17.22 -1.48
CA LEU A 85 4.85 17.81 -2.68
C LEU A 85 4.81 19.33 -2.55
N GLU A 86 5.12 20.02 -3.64
CA GLU A 86 5.20 21.47 -3.71
C GLU A 86 4.42 21.96 -4.91
N CYS A 87 3.74 23.10 -4.77
CA CYS A 87 3.21 23.80 -5.91
C CYS A 87 4.34 24.49 -6.68
N ASP A 88 4.43 24.22 -7.98
CA ASP A 88 5.28 24.96 -8.90
C ASP A 88 4.73 26.38 -9.17
N ALA A 89 5.39 27.17 -10.01
CA ALA A 89 4.98 28.53 -10.33
C ALA A 89 3.59 28.63 -10.98
N THR A 90 3.06 27.54 -11.52
CA THR A 90 1.71 27.45 -12.09
C THR A 90 0.65 27.02 -11.08
N GLY A 91 1.06 26.70 -9.85
CA GLY A 91 0.20 26.14 -8.82
C GLY A 91 0.05 24.62 -8.90
N ALA A 92 0.73 23.95 -9.85
CA ALA A 92 0.62 22.51 -10.02
C ALA A 92 1.53 21.76 -9.03
N LEU A 93 1.03 20.66 -8.46
CA LEU A 93 1.78 19.83 -7.51
C LEU A 93 2.88 19.01 -8.21
N ARG A 94 4.10 19.09 -7.66
CA ARG A 94 5.29 18.35 -8.05
C ARG A 94 5.93 17.68 -6.84
N TYR A 95 6.50 16.49 -7.03
CA TYR A 95 7.29 15.86 -5.98
C TYR A 95 8.62 16.60 -5.79
N ALA A 96 8.88 17.11 -4.59
CA ALA A 96 10.22 17.56 -4.22
C ALA A 96 11.05 16.42 -3.62
N PHE A 97 10.38 15.46 -2.98
CA PHE A 97 11.01 14.29 -2.38
C PHE A 97 10.07 13.08 -2.42
N ILE A 98 10.65 11.89 -2.63
CA ILE A 98 9.96 10.60 -2.57
C ILE A 98 10.86 9.62 -1.82
N GLY A 99 10.39 9.09 -0.70
CA GLY A 99 11.09 8.07 0.07
C GLY A 99 11.15 6.72 -0.67
N LYS A 100 12.20 5.94 -0.40
CA LYS A 100 12.50 4.68 -1.12
C LYS A 100 11.51 3.53 -0.83
N GLY A 101 10.83 3.59 0.31
CA GLY A 101 9.77 2.65 0.70
C GLY A 101 8.46 2.85 -0.06
N HIS A 102 8.28 3.99 -0.73
CA HIS A 102 7.07 4.29 -1.48
C HIS A 102 6.94 3.45 -2.75
N VAL A 103 5.74 2.94 -3.00
CA VAL A 103 5.40 2.15 -4.21
C VAL A 103 5.59 2.97 -5.50
N THR A 104 5.49 4.31 -5.46
CA THR A 104 5.72 5.17 -6.63
C THR A 104 7.18 5.21 -7.06
N GLY A 105 8.12 5.13 -6.11
CA GLY A 105 9.54 4.93 -6.43
C GLY A 105 9.80 3.62 -7.17
N ARG A 106 8.94 2.61 -6.98
CA ARG A 106 8.97 1.35 -7.76
C ARG A 106 8.26 1.45 -9.12
N ASN A 107 7.39 2.44 -9.32
CA ASN A 107 6.70 2.69 -10.58
C ASN A 107 7.44 3.71 -11.46
N GLY A 108 8.68 4.08 -11.10
CA GLY A 108 9.52 5.00 -11.88
C GLY A 108 9.22 6.48 -11.67
N VAL A 109 8.38 6.85 -10.68
CA VAL A 109 8.11 8.27 -10.40
C VAL A 109 9.29 8.90 -9.66
N SER A 110 9.73 10.05 -10.15
CA SER A 110 10.91 10.77 -9.65
C SER A 110 10.56 12.16 -9.10
N ALA A 111 11.51 12.77 -8.37
CA ALA A 111 11.40 14.18 -8.00
C ALA A 111 11.27 15.06 -9.26
N GLY A 112 10.46 16.12 -9.16
CA GLY A 112 10.07 17.00 -10.26
C GLY A 112 8.81 16.55 -11.00
N GLU A 113 8.36 15.31 -10.85
CA GLU A 113 7.17 14.82 -11.55
C GLU A 113 5.86 15.17 -10.82
N SER A 114 4.76 15.16 -11.57
CA SER A 114 3.43 15.40 -11.00
C SER A 114 2.86 14.09 -10.44
N PRO A 115 2.05 14.11 -9.35
CA PRO A 115 1.28 12.93 -8.93
C PRO A 115 0.40 12.36 -10.05
N GLN A 116 -0.02 13.19 -11.00
CA GLN A 116 -0.83 12.78 -12.14
C GLN A 116 -0.08 11.88 -13.15
N THR A 117 1.25 11.76 -13.06
CA THR A 117 2.01 10.79 -13.87
C THR A 117 1.80 9.35 -13.39
N ILE A 118 1.30 9.16 -12.16
CA ILE A 118 0.94 7.85 -11.65
C ILE A 118 -0.26 7.32 -12.44
N PRO A 119 -0.15 6.15 -13.08
CA PRO A 119 -1.19 5.65 -13.97
C PRO A 119 -2.49 5.32 -13.21
N GLY A 120 -3.60 5.49 -13.93
CA GLY A 120 -4.95 5.14 -13.45
C GLY A 120 -5.56 6.17 -12.51
N VAL A 121 -6.51 5.70 -11.69
CA VAL A 121 -7.30 6.54 -10.76
C VAL A 121 -6.44 7.16 -9.65
N ILE A 122 -5.32 6.52 -9.28
CA ILE A 122 -4.54 6.90 -8.10
C ILE A 122 -3.85 8.25 -8.27
N GLY A 123 -3.29 8.57 -9.45
CA GLY A 123 -2.59 9.83 -9.66
C GLY A 123 -3.51 11.04 -9.54
N VAL A 124 -4.67 10.98 -10.19
CA VAL A 124 -5.72 12.01 -10.12
C VAL A 124 -6.27 12.12 -8.69
N TYR A 125 -6.54 10.99 -8.04
CA TYR A 125 -7.02 10.95 -6.67
C TYR A 125 -6.03 11.60 -5.69
N LEU A 126 -4.75 11.23 -5.76
CA LEU A 126 -3.70 11.77 -4.90
C LEU A 126 -3.57 13.29 -5.09
N ALA A 127 -3.50 13.75 -6.34
CA ALA A 127 -3.44 15.17 -6.66
C ALA A 127 -4.63 15.93 -6.04
N ALA A 128 -5.85 15.41 -6.20
CA ALA A 128 -7.06 16.05 -5.70
C ALA A 128 -7.11 16.10 -4.16
N THR A 129 -6.66 15.04 -3.48
CA THR A 129 -6.61 15.03 -2.00
C THR A 129 -5.54 15.96 -1.44
N CYS A 130 -4.38 16.06 -2.10
CA CYS A 130 -3.34 17.01 -1.69
C CYS A 130 -3.81 18.45 -1.91
N GLU A 131 -4.41 18.74 -3.07
CA GLU A 131 -4.97 20.06 -3.36
C GLU A 131 -6.08 20.43 -2.38
N ALA A 132 -6.99 19.50 -2.07
CA ALA A 132 -8.04 19.72 -1.07
C ALA A 132 -7.46 20.03 0.32
N ALA A 133 -6.46 19.26 0.78
CA ALA A 133 -5.82 19.48 2.07
C ALA A 133 -5.10 20.84 2.15
N ILE A 134 -4.41 21.24 1.07
CA ILE A 134 -3.75 22.53 0.96
C ILE A 134 -4.76 23.68 1.01
N GLN A 135 -5.85 23.59 0.24
CA GLN A 135 -6.88 24.63 0.19
C GLN A 135 -7.62 24.76 1.52
N ARG A 136 -7.94 23.62 2.17
CA ARG A 136 -8.64 23.59 3.44
C ARG A 136 -7.73 23.91 4.64
N ARG A 137 -6.41 23.80 4.47
CA ARG A 137 -5.41 23.97 5.53
C ARG A 137 -5.63 23.04 6.72
N GLU A 138 -6.09 21.83 6.43
CA GLU A 138 -6.37 20.80 7.42
C GLU A 138 -5.65 19.50 7.05
N THR A 139 -5.20 18.77 8.07
CA THR A 139 -4.67 17.42 7.89
C THR A 139 -5.75 16.50 7.34
N LEU A 140 -5.39 15.66 6.37
CA LEU A 140 -6.30 14.73 5.72
C LEU A 140 -5.77 13.32 5.81
N LEU A 141 -6.56 12.40 6.37
CA LEU A 141 -6.33 10.96 6.24
C LEU A 141 -7.17 10.41 5.10
N THR A 142 -6.53 9.62 4.26
CA THR A 142 -7.18 8.87 3.19
C THR A 142 -6.91 7.38 3.34
N VAL A 143 -7.92 6.55 3.10
CA VAL A 143 -7.80 5.10 3.14
C VAL A 143 -8.48 4.52 1.90
N HIS A 144 -7.75 3.78 1.09
CA HIS A 144 -8.27 3.20 -0.15
C HIS A 144 -7.61 1.87 -0.48
N ARG A 145 -8.24 1.06 -1.33
CA ARG A 145 -7.68 -0.22 -1.76
C ARG A 145 -6.85 -0.02 -3.03
N PRO A 146 -5.68 -0.67 -3.16
CA PRO A 146 -4.94 -0.65 -4.43
C PRO A 146 -5.74 -1.37 -5.53
N ALA A 147 -5.60 -0.89 -6.77
CA ALA A 147 -6.14 -1.62 -7.91
C ALA A 147 -5.46 -3.00 -8.05
N GLY A 148 -6.24 -4.01 -8.43
CA GLY A 148 -5.72 -5.35 -8.75
C GLY A 148 -5.46 -6.28 -7.56
N GLN A 149 -6.17 -6.12 -6.43
CA GLN A 149 -6.17 -7.07 -5.29
C GLN A 149 -4.75 -7.45 -4.81
N ARG A 150 -3.88 -6.45 -4.61
CA ARG A 150 -2.56 -6.70 -4.00
C ARG A 150 -2.78 -6.95 -2.50
N PHE A 151 -2.07 -7.92 -1.91
CA PHE A 151 -2.17 -8.28 -0.49
C PHE A 151 -1.99 -7.12 0.54
N PRO A 152 -1.46 -5.92 0.25
CA PRO A 152 -1.75 -4.79 1.13
C PRO A 152 -3.26 -4.50 1.23
N ALA A 153 -3.79 -4.62 2.46
CA ALA A 153 -5.15 -4.33 2.89
C ALA A 153 -5.70 -3.03 2.32
N THR A 154 -4.97 -1.95 2.59
CA THR A 154 -5.33 -0.59 2.24
C THR A 154 -4.06 0.23 2.12
N TRP A 155 -4.12 1.25 1.28
CA TRP A 155 -3.18 2.35 1.24
C TRP A 155 -3.75 3.48 2.07
N ARG A 156 -3.03 3.80 3.14
CA ARG A 156 -3.33 4.90 4.03
C ARG A 156 -2.38 6.06 3.71
N ARG A 157 -2.92 7.27 3.56
CA ARG A 157 -2.09 8.46 3.44
C ARG A 157 -2.55 9.52 4.41
N THR A 158 -1.62 9.98 5.24
CA THR A 158 -1.80 11.17 6.07
C THR A 158 -1.12 12.32 5.37
N ILE A 159 -1.91 13.29 4.94
CA ILE A 159 -1.50 14.48 4.20
C ILE A 159 -1.56 15.64 5.18
N VAL A 160 -0.41 16.26 5.45
CA VAL A 160 -0.32 17.44 6.30
C VAL A 160 0.07 18.62 5.42
N PRO A 161 -0.78 19.66 5.31
CA PRO A 161 -0.49 20.81 4.48
C PRO A 161 0.68 21.62 5.07
N ALA A 162 1.51 22.15 4.19
CA ALA A 162 2.72 22.90 4.53
C ALA A 162 2.76 24.23 3.79
N ILE A 163 3.37 25.23 4.41
CA ILE A 163 3.63 26.55 3.83
C ILE A 163 5.12 26.88 3.92
N ARG A 164 5.69 27.42 2.85
CA ARG A 164 7.07 27.91 2.78
C ARG A 164 7.15 29.42 2.61
N ALA A 165 8.35 29.95 2.73
CA ALA A 165 8.71 31.32 2.42
C ALA A 165 8.19 31.71 1.03
N GLY A 166 7.71 32.95 0.93
CA GLY A 166 7.04 33.45 -0.28
C GLY A 166 5.62 32.91 -0.49
N GLY A 167 5.04 32.21 0.50
CA GLY A 167 3.66 31.72 0.45
C GLY A 167 3.47 30.50 -0.45
N LYS A 168 4.56 29.82 -0.84
CA LYS A 168 4.47 28.58 -1.59
C LYS A 168 3.81 27.50 -0.74
N MET A 169 2.71 26.95 -1.25
CA MET A 169 1.96 25.90 -0.59
C MET A 169 2.45 24.52 -1.05
N GLY A 170 2.35 23.55 -0.17
CA GLY A 170 2.69 22.16 -0.44
C GLY A 170 2.10 21.24 0.61
N CYS A 171 2.54 20.00 0.64
CA CYS A 171 2.18 19.08 1.71
C CYS A 171 3.27 18.03 1.95
N LEU A 172 3.31 17.56 3.18
CA LEU A 172 4.03 16.36 3.57
C LEU A 172 3.04 15.20 3.61
N VAL A 173 3.38 14.09 2.96
CA VAL A 173 2.52 12.92 2.87
C VAL A 173 3.24 11.71 3.44
N LEU A 174 2.70 11.15 4.52
CA LEU A 174 3.05 9.80 4.97
C LEU A 174 2.26 8.78 4.16
N ASN A 175 2.95 7.80 3.56
CA ASN A 175 2.33 6.74 2.79
C ASN A 175 2.52 5.40 3.49
N CYS A 176 1.47 4.89 4.11
CA CYS A 176 1.49 3.60 4.78
C CYS A 176 0.73 2.56 3.96
N THR A 177 1.38 1.44 3.67
CA THR A 177 0.64 0.23 3.29
C THR A 177 0.22 -0.46 4.57
N ALA A 178 -1.06 -0.34 4.93
CA ALA A 178 -1.63 -1.21 5.95
C ALA A 178 -1.60 -2.64 5.42
N ASN A 179 -0.91 -3.50 6.14
CA ASN A 179 -1.05 -4.94 5.99
C ASN A 179 -0.81 -5.55 7.37
N ASP A 180 -1.90 -5.65 8.13
CA ASP A 180 -1.86 -6.07 9.54
C ASP A 180 -1.29 -7.48 9.70
N LEU A 181 -1.34 -8.29 8.63
CA LEU A 181 -0.79 -9.65 8.61
C LEU A 181 0.69 -9.68 8.20
N ARG A 182 1.17 -8.71 7.41
CA ARG A 182 2.52 -8.76 6.83
C ARG A 182 3.61 -8.80 7.88
N ALA A 183 3.53 -7.96 8.92
CA ALA A 183 4.57 -7.94 9.96
C ALA A 183 4.69 -9.31 10.65
N GLY A 184 3.55 -9.95 10.96
CA GLY A 184 3.53 -11.31 11.51
C GLY A 184 4.05 -12.35 10.53
N LEU A 185 3.65 -12.29 9.26
CA LEU A 185 4.08 -13.25 8.23
C LEU A 185 5.58 -13.14 7.89
N GLU A 186 6.16 -11.94 7.94
CA GLU A 186 7.58 -11.71 7.64
C GLU A 186 8.52 -12.23 8.72
N VAL A 187 8.04 -12.45 9.95
CA VAL A 187 8.82 -13.07 11.04
C VAL A 187 8.67 -14.60 11.10
N VAL A 188 7.71 -15.17 10.35
CA VAL A 188 7.57 -16.63 10.27
C VAL A 188 8.80 -17.22 9.55
N PRO A 189 9.52 -18.18 10.17
CA PRO A 189 10.72 -18.76 9.58
C PRO A 189 10.41 -19.67 8.38
N ALA A 190 9.22 -20.26 8.35
CA ALA A 190 8.73 -21.05 7.22
C ALA A 190 8.32 -20.17 6.03
N ALA A 191 8.46 -20.70 4.81
CA ALA A 191 8.02 -20.01 3.61
C ALA A 191 6.49 -19.92 3.59
N VAL A 192 5.96 -18.69 3.53
CA VAL A 192 4.52 -18.43 3.44
C VAL A 192 4.21 -17.70 2.13
N LEU A 193 3.24 -18.24 1.38
CA LEU A 193 2.63 -17.60 0.22
C LEU A 193 1.16 -17.31 0.50
N ILE A 194 0.70 -16.13 0.13
CA ILE A 194 -0.73 -15.79 0.08
C ILE A 194 -1.15 -15.75 -1.37
N VAL A 195 -2.17 -16.53 -1.72
CA VAL A 195 -2.60 -16.76 -3.09
C VAL A 195 -4.11 -16.51 -3.18
N ASP A 196 -4.57 -15.85 -4.24
CA ASP A 196 -6.02 -15.64 -4.44
C ASP A 196 -6.71 -16.86 -5.08
N GLY A 197 -8.03 -16.79 -5.26
CA GLY A 197 -8.81 -17.84 -5.93
C GLY A 197 -8.41 -18.08 -7.40
N GLY A 198 -7.71 -17.14 -8.03
CA GLY A 198 -7.15 -17.26 -9.37
C GLY A 198 -5.72 -17.81 -9.40
N MET A 199 -5.24 -18.40 -8.30
CA MET A 199 -3.89 -18.94 -8.16
C MET A 199 -2.77 -17.91 -8.39
N THR A 200 -3.04 -16.62 -8.16
CA THR A 200 -2.05 -15.54 -8.27
C THR A 200 -1.41 -15.28 -6.91
N VAL A 201 -0.08 -15.22 -6.86
CA VAL A 201 0.65 -14.88 -5.63
C VAL A 201 0.44 -13.41 -5.31
N ARG A 202 -0.22 -13.15 -4.18
CA ARG A 202 -0.48 -11.79 -3.67
C ARG A 202 0.56 -11.36 -2.65
N HIS A 203 1.19 -12.30 -1.95
CA HIS A 203 2.30 -12.06 -1.04
C HIS A 203 3.18 -13.30 -0.88
N ALA A 204 4.47 -13.06 -0.68
CA ALA A 204 5.45 -14.05 -0.27
C ALA A 204 6.26 -13.42 0.87
N ASN A 205 6.39 -14.12 2.00
CA ASN A 205 7.20 -13.63 3.12
C ASN A 205 8.71 -13.73 2.81
N LYS A 206 9.57 -13.22 3.70
CA LYS A 206 11.04 -13.27 3.53
C LYS A 206 11.55 -14.67 3.19
N ALA A 207 11.13 -15.69 3.94
CA ALA A 207 11.56 -17.06 3.71
C ALA A 207 11.14 -17.57 2.32
N ALA A 208 9.90 -17.32 1.90
CA ALA A 208 9.41 -17.70 0.58
C ALA A 208 10.14 -17.00 -0.56
N ARG A 209 10.44 -15.69 -0.43
CA ARG A 209 11.21 -14.95 -1.44
C ARG A 209 12.63 -15.49 -1.58
N VAL A 210 13.31 -15.78 -0.47
CA VAL A 210 14.63 -16.41 -0.49
C VAL A 210 14.57 -17.79 -1.15
N LEU A 211 13.51 -18.55 -0.85
CA LEU A 211 13.33 -19.91 -1.35
C LEU A 211 13.05 -19.97 -2.86
N PHE A 212 12.24 -19.07 -3.39
CA PHE A 212 11.68 -19.18 -4.75
C PHE A 212 12.17 -18.12 -5.74
N ASP A 213 12.47 -16.91 -5.29
CA ASP A 213 12.76 -15.75 -6.16
C ASP A 213 14.12 -15.11 -5.81
N GLN A 214 15.06 -15.89 -5.27
CA GLN A 214 16.42 -15.42 -4.89
C GLN A 214 16.42 -14.17 -3.98
N GLY A 215 15.34 -13.94 -3.24
CA GLY A 215 15.16 -12.78 -2.36
C GLY A 215 14.47 -11.58 -3.01
N THR A 216 14.19 -11.60 -4.31
CA THR A 216 13.35 -10.60 -4.98
C THR A 216 11.85 -10.91 -4.85
N MET A 217 11.01 -9.93 -5.17
CA MET A 217 9.65 -10.14 -5.64
C MET A 217 9.64 -9.40 -6.96
N GLY A 218 9.55 -10.13 -8.08
CA GLY A 218 9.43 -9.52 -9.40
C GLY A 218 8.37 -8.41 -9.48
N ASN A 219 8.44 -7.58 -10.52
CA ASN A 219 7.53 -6.45 -10.73
C ASN A 219 6.17 -6.90 -11.27
N GLY A 220 5.34 -7.58 -10.47
CA GLY A 220 3.97 -7.88 -10.88
C GLY A 220 3.28 -9.01 -10.12
N PRO A 221 1.96 -9.18 -10.32
CA PRO A 221 1.28 -10.41 -9.96
C PRO A 221 1.83 -11.56 -10.82
N ALA A 222 2.30 -12.62 -10.18
CA ALA A 222 2.75 -13.84 -10.85
C ALA A 222 1.82 -14.98 -10.48
N GLY A 223 1.56 -15.89 -11.43
CA GLY A 223 0.87 -17.14 -11.12
C GLY A 223 1.69 -17.96 -10.11
N LEU A 224 1.04 -18.77 -9.27
CA LEU A 224 1.72 -19.58 -8.26
C LEU A 224 2.85 -20.42 -8.86
N PHE A 225 2.57 -21.12 -9.97
CA PHE A 225 3.57 -21.94 -10.65
C PHE A 225 4.71 -21.09 -11.25
N GLU A 226 4.40 -19.94 -11.84
CA GLU A 226 5.42 -19.04 -12.41
C GLU A 226 6.35 -18.48 -11.34
N PHE A 227 5.80 -18.08 -10.19
CA PHE A 227 6.57 -17.53 -9.08
C PHE A 227 7.39 -18.60 -8.35
N SER A 228 6.77 -19.74 -8.04
CA SER A 228 7.34 -20.71 -7.09
C SER A 228 7.78 -22.01 -7.72
N GLY A 229 7.39 -22.32 -8.95
CA GLY A 229 7.56 -23.65 -9.56
C GLY A 229 6.72 -24.76 -8.92
N LEU A 230 5.84 -24.43 -7.95
CA LEU A 230 5.01 -25.42 -7.27
C LEU A 230 3.86 -25.86 -8.18
N ASP A 231 3.88 -27.14 -8.56
CA ASP A 231 2.82 -27.82 -9.28
C ASP A 231 1.71 -28.20 -8.29
N LEU A 232 0.88 -27.21 -7.96
CA LEU A 232 -0.20 -27.30 -6.97
C LEU A 232 -1.55 -27.13 -7.66
N THR A 233 -2.42 -28.13 -7.54
CA THR A 233 -3.84 -28.06 -7.93
C THR A 233 -4.70 -28.15 -6.68
N LEU A 234 -5.62 -27.21 -6.53
CA LEU A 234 -6.57 -27.14 -5.41
C LEU A 234 -7.98 -27.45 -5.91
N ASP A 235 -8.66 -28.36 -5.23
CA ASP A 235 -10.02 -28.84 -5.54
C ASP A 235 -11.12 -28.06 -4.81
N ARG A 236 -10.74 -27.15 -3.90
CA ARG A 236 -11.64 -26.33 -3.09
C ARG A 236 -11.21 -24.88 -3.17
N SER A 237 -12.19 -23.99 -3.25
CA SER A 237 -11.94 -22.54 -3.20
C SER A 237 -11.50 -22.11 -1.79
N PRO A 238 -10.89 -20.91 -1.63
CA PRO A 238 -10.57 -20.38 -0.31
C PRO A 238 -11.81 -20.22 0.57
N ASP A 239 -12.95 -19.81 -0.01
CA ASP A 239 -14.24 -19.71 0.69
C ASP A 239 -14.71 -21.07 1.20
N ASP A 240 -14.56 -22.14 0.40
CA ASP A 240 -14.92 -23.49 0.84
C ASP A 240 -14.06 -23.95 2.01
N ILE A 241 -12.74 -23.68 1.96
CA ILE A 241 -11.80 -24.03 3.04
C ILE A 241 -12.18 -23.31 4.33
N LEU A 242 -12.47 -22.00 4.25
CA LEU A 242 -12.94 -21.19 5.38
C LEU A 242 -14.23 -21.74 5.98
N ALA A 243 -15.24 -22.02 5.14
CA ALA A 243 -16.52 -22.56 5.59
C ALA A 243 -16.36 -23.93 6.27
N GLY A 244 -15.40 -24.74 5.82
CA GLY A 244 -15.12 -26.06 6.38
C GLY A 244 -14.18 -26.07 7.59
N GLY A 245 -13.44 -24.98 7.87
CA GLY A 245 -12.50 -24.87 8.99
C GLY A 245 -11.28 -25.82 8.93
N ASN A 246 -11.07 -26.53 7.82
CA ASN A 246 -10.06 -27.58 7.70
C ASN A 246 -8.89 -27.12 6.83
N HIS A 247 -7.66 -27.28 7.32
CA HIS A 247 -6.46 -27.15 6.50
C HIS A 247 -6.13 -28.50 5.84
N ARG A 248 -5.40 -28.48 4.73
CA ARG A 248 -4.98 -29.67 3.99
C ARG A 248 -3.47 -29.70 3.86
N GLN A 249 -2.86 -30.83 4.19
CA GLN A 249 -1.45 -31.08 3.91
C GLN A 249 -1.32 -31.91 2.64
N MET A 250 -0.32 -31.58 1.82
CA MET A 250 0.01 -32.35 0.63
C MET A 250 1.48 -32.22 0.26
N THR A 251 1.98 -33.20 -0.48
CA THR A 251 3.32 -33.14 -1.07
C THR A 251 3.19 -32.73 -2.53
N VAL A 252 3.77 -31.59 -2.89
CA VAL A 252 3.73 -31.07 -4.26
C VAL A 252 5.09 -31.19 -4.93
N ARG A 253 5.06 -31.27 -6.26
CA ARG A 253 6.28 -31.20 -7.07
C ARG A 253 6.70 -29.74 -7.19
N HIS A 254 8.00 -29.52 -7.21
CA HIS A 254 8.60 -28.22 -7.48
C HIS A 254 9.50 -28.34 -8.69
N VAL A 255 9.25 -27.49 -9.69
CA VAL A 255 10.04 -27.44 -10.92
C VAL A 255 10.82 -26.14 -10.93
N SER A 256 12.15 -26.24 -10.91
CA SER A 256 13.04 -25.08 -11.02
C SER A 256 14.17 -25.40 -11.98
N LEU A 257 14.26 -24.64 -13.08
CA LEU A 257 15.21 -24.83 -14.16
C LEU A 257 15.19 -26.29 -14.67
N GLN A 258 16.21 -27.09 -14.34
CA GLN A 258 16.37 -28.48 -14.75
C GLN A 258 16.23 -29.48 -13.58
N ARG A 259 15.67 -29.05 -12.44
CA ARG A 259 15.53 -29.88 -11.25
C ARG A 259 14.07 -30.02 -10.83
N ILE A 260 13.70 -31.25 -10.47
CA ILE A 260 12.41 -31.57 -9.85
C ILE A 260 12.65 -31.90 -8.38
N GLY A 261 12.10 -31.07 -7.51
CA GLY A 261 12.07 -31.28 -6.06
C GLY A 261 10.67 -31.63 -5.56
N ARG A 262 10.55 -31.78 -4.24
CA ARG A 262 9.26 -31.92 -3.55
C ARG A 262 9.20 -30.95 -2.38
N PHE A 263 8.01 -30.47 -2.06
CA PHE A 263 7.73 -29.72 -0.84
C PHE A 263 6.51 -30.28 -0.15
N HIS A 264 6.49 -30.18 1.18
CA HIS A 264 5.26 -30.30 1.95
C HIS A 264 4.60 -28.93 1.98
N VAL A 265 3.33 -28.89 1.60
CA VAL A 265 2.51 -27.68 1.59
C VAL A 265 1.32 -27.91 2.49
N THR A 266 1.16 -27.03 3.48
CA THR A 266 -0.08 -26.89 4.21
C THR A 266 -0.89 -25.78 3.57
N VAL A 267 -2.08 -26.11 3.10
CA VAL A 267 -3.05 -25.22 2.48
C VAL A 267 -4.12 -24.90 3.51
N SER A 268 -4.23 -23.63 3.88
CA SER A 268 -5.32 -23.06 4.67
C SER A 268 -5.96 -21.94 3.87
N ALA A 269 -6.96 -21.28 4.46
CA ALA A 269 -7.52 -20.07 3.92
C ALA A 269 -7.74 -19.03 5.02
N MET A 270 -7.76 -17.78 4.63
CA MET A 270 -8.08 -16.66 5.50
C MET A 270 -8.94 -15.63 4.76
N THR A 271 -9.81 -14.95 5.50
CA THR A 271 -10.55 -13.80 4.97
C THR A 271 -9.80 -12.53 5.31
N HIS A 272 -9.61 -11.68 4.31
CA HIS A 272 -9.05 -10.36 4.50
C HIS A 272 -9.88 -9.33 3.71
N PHE A 273 -10.54 -8.43 4.44
CA PHE A 273 -11.43 -7.39 3.89
C PHE A 273 -12.57 -7.91 2.98
N GLY A 274 -13.13 -9.06 3.34
CA GLY A 274 -14.23 -9.69 2.61
C GLY A 274 -13.79 -10.48 1.37
N THR A 275 -12.49 -10.60 1.14
CA THR A 275 -11.93 -11.48 0.11
C THR A 275 -11.24 -12.67 0.78
N ALA A 276 -11.51 -13.88 0.32
CA ALA A 276 -10.84 -15.08 0.79
C ALA A 276 -9.56 -15.36 -0.01
N TYR A 277 -8.50 -15.78 0.68
CA TYR A 277 -7.20 -16.12 0.10
C TYR A 277 -6.76 -17.49 0.62
N TYR A 278 -6.04 -18.24 -0.20
CA TYR A 278 -5.25 -19.36 0.28
C TYR A 278 -4.04 -18.86 1.06
N VAL A 279 -3.72 -19.57 2.14
CA VAL A 279 -2.49 -19.43 2.90
C VAL A 279 -1.70 -20.72 2.71
N LEU A 280 -0.56 -20.63 2.02
CA LEU A 280 0.31 -21.76 1.75
C LEU A 280 1.53 -21.67 2.66
N LEU A 281 1.68 -22.61 3.58
CA LEU A 281 2.90 -22.83 4.33
C LEU A 281 3.72 -23.91 3.61
N VAL A 282 4.96 -23.60 3.23
CA VAL A 282 5.79 -24.46 2.39
C VAL A 282 7.07 -24.85 3.14
N GLN A 283 7.37 -26.15 3.18
CA GLN A 283 8.49 -26.73 3.92
C GLN A 283 9.21 -27.80 3.09
N ARG A 284 10.54 -27.91 3.21
CA ARG A 284 11.28 -28.96 2.51
C ARG A 284 11.07 -30.30 3.22
N PRO A 285 11.08 -31.43 2.49
CA PRO A 285 11.13 -32.76 3.09
C PRO A 285 12.38 -32.85 3.97
N GLY A 286 12.20 -32.97 5.29
CA GLY A 286 13.27 -32.97 6.29
C GLY A 286 13.23 -31.82 7.30
N ASP A 287 12.47 -30.75 7.04
CA ASP A 287 12.28 -29.63 7.99
C ASP A 287 11.21 -29.93 9.07
N LEU A 288 10.62 -31.14 9.05
CA LEU A 288 9.51 -31.56 9.94
C LEU A 288 9.98 -32.37 11.16
N ASP A 289 11.28 -32.67 11.28
CA ASP A 289 11.85 -33.54 12.31
C ASP A 289 12.56 -32.78 13.45
N THR A 290 12.30 -31.47 13.59
CA THR A 290 12.80 -30.61 14.69
C THR A 290 11.65 -29.92 15.40
#